data_AF-A0A0F5IAC6-F1
#
_entry.id   AF-A0A0F5IAC6-F1
#
_cell.length_a   1.000
_cell.length_b   1.000
_cell.length_c   1.000
_cell.angle_alpha   90.00
_cell.angle_beta   90.00
_cell.angle_gamma   90.00
#
_symmetry.space_group_name_H-M   'P 1'
#
loop_
_entity.id
_entity.type
_entity.pdbx_description
1 polymer ?
#
loop_
_entity_poly.entity_id
_entity_poly.type
_entity_poly.pdbx_seq_one_letter_code
_entity_poly.pdbx_strand_id
1 'polypeptide(L)'
;MEGIEELPSGIEKQGAEKVANWLTKKTGVEVIAEGENLLVPSLSELDVEIPEQAFNSDLITTFGVTDCIIAVGLMIGTVGFPLSKITKLKKAIDFLGGVNKTVNRIYKSYKKYKSWNYRTKDAWKAAVNESAKGLPQDTLNAFLDFFNISNVVNNCT
;
A
#
# COMPACT_ATOMS: atom_id res chain seq x y z
N MET A 1 -10.28 6.79 -2.14
CA MET A 1 -9.20 6.23 -2.99
C MET A 1 -9.52 4.76 -3.19
N GLU A 2 -9.49 4.30 -4.43
CA GLU A 2 -10.31 3.19 -4.92
C GLU A 2 -9.51 1.94 -5.38
N GLY A 3 -8.18 1.94 -5.33
CA GLY A 3 -7.36 0.94 -6.04
C GLY A 3 -7.50 -0.52 -5.54
N ILE A 4 -6.83 -0.90 -4.45
CA ILE A 4 -6.88 -2.30 -3.95
C ILE A 4 -8.26 -2.71 -3.43
N GLU A 5 -9.07 -1.74 -3.00
CA GLU A 5 -10.40 -2.00 -2.44
C GLU A 5 -11.41 -2.44 -3.50
N GLU A 6 -11.26 -1.98 -4.74
CA GLU A 6 -12.08 -2.39 -5.88
C GLU A 6 -11.55 -3.60 -6.64
N LEU A 7 -10.41 -4.15 -6.20
CA LEU A 7 -9.80 -5.30 -6.86
C LEU A 7 -10.79 -6.48 -6.90
N PRO A 8 -11.21 -6.95 -8.10
CA PRO A 8 -12.21 -8.00 -8.24
C PRO A 8 -11.76 -9.30 -7.58
N SER A 9 -12.69 -9.98 -6.91
CA SER A 9 -12.41 -11.29 -6.33
C SER A 9 -11.99 -12.28 -7.41
N GLY A 10 -10.84 -12.94 -7.24
CA GLY A 10 -10.36 -13.95 -8.19
C GLY A 10 -9.60 -13.36 -9.40
N ILE A 11 -9.33 -12.06 -9.45
CA ILE A 11 -8.51 -11.47 -10.53
C ILE A 11 -7.09 -12.05 -10.57
N GLU A 12 -6.56 -12.52 -9.42
CA GLU A 12 -5.28 -13.22 -9.34
C GLU A 12 -5.25 -14.50 -10.19
N LYS A 13 -6.41 -15.13 -10.43
CA LYS A 13 -6.53 -16.33 -11.27
C LYS A 13 -6.44 -16.01 -12.76
N GLN A 14 -6.51 -14.73 -13.11
CA GLN A 14 -6.44 -14.27 -14.50
C GLN A 14 -5.00 -14.03 -14.97
N GLY A 15 -4.02 -14.19 -14.07
CA GLY A 15 -2.60 -14.00 -14.37
C GLY A 15 -2.13 -12.56 -14.15
N ALA A 16 -0.83 -12.40 -13.93
CA ALA A 16 -0.21 -11.13 -13.53
C ALA A 16 -0.43 -10.03 -14.57
N GLU A 17 -0.37 -10.34 -15.88
CA GLU A 17 -0.61 -9.36 -16.94
C GLU A 17 -2.00 -8.73 -16.90
N LYS A 18 -3.04 -9.53 -16.63
CA LYS A 18 -4.42 -9.01 -16.53
C LYS A 18 -4.61 -8.16 -15.28
N VAL A 19 -3.97 -8.53 -14.18
CA VAL A 19 -3.99 -7.74 -12.95
C VAL A 19 -3.23 -6.42 -13.15
N ALA A 20 -2.05 -6.46 -13.77
CA ALA A 20 -1.26 -5.28 -14.13
C ALA A 20 -2.07 -4.33 -15.02
N ASN A 21 -2.66 -4.84 -16.12
CA ASN A 21 -3.49 -4.05 -17.02
C ASN A 21 -4.72 -3.44 -16.33
N TRP A 22 -5.38 -4.20 -15.45
CA TRP A 22 -6.52 -3.69 -14.68
C TRP A 22 -6.10 -2.56 -13.75
N LEU A 23 -4.98 -2.72 -13.04
CA LEU A 23 -4.42 -1.69 -12.18
C LEU A 23 -4.08 -0.45 -13.01
N THR A 24 -3.31 -0.60 -14.10
CA THR A 24 -2.96 0.51 -14.99
C THR A 24 -4.18 1.27 -15.47
N LYS A 25 -5.22 0.56 -15.91
CA LYS A 25 -6.45 1.21 -16.39
C LYS A 25 -7.23 1.92 -15.28
N LYS A 26 -7.26 1.36 -14.08
CA LYS A 26 -8.04 1.90 -12.95
C LYS A 26 -7.32 3.06 -12.26
N THR A 27 -5.99 3.07 -12.27
CA THR A 27 -5.18 3.99 -11.47
C THR A 27 -4.46 5.05 -12.31
N GLY A 28 -4.31 4.83 -13.62
CA GLY A 28 -3.47 5.66 -14.48
C GLY A 28 -1.97 5.42 -14.30
N VAL A 29 -1.57 4.52 -13.38
CA VAL A 29 -0.16 4.18 -13.11
C VAL A 29 0.25 3.00 -13.95
N GLU A 30 1.33 3.12 -14.71
CA GLU A 30 1.88 1.95 -15.40
C GLU A 30 2.28 0.87 -14.40
N VAL A 31 1.56 -0.25 -14.45
CA VAL A 31 1.91 -1.51 -13.81
C VAL A 31 2.27 -2.50 -14.90
N ILE A 32 3.45 -3.10 -14.80
CA ILE A 32 3.93 -4.15 -15.70
C ILE A 32 4.01 -5.49 -14.96
N ALA A 33 3.82 -6.59 -15.67
CA ALA A 33 3.99 -7.93 -15.11
C ALA A 33 5.33 -8.54 -15.55
N GLU A 34 6.12 -9.01 -14.60
CA GLU A 34 7.31 -9.84 -14.85
C GLU A 34 7.12 -11.21 -14.21
N GLY A 35 6.69 -12.19 -15.03
CA GLY A 35 6.25 -13.48 -14.52
C GLY A 35 5.01 -13.35 -13.63
N GLU A 36 5.11 -13.78 -12.37
CA GLU A 36 4.04 -13.67 -11.36
C GLU A 36 4.15 -12.39 -10.50
N ASN A 37 5.10 -11.51 -10.81
CA ASN A 37 5.36 -10.29 -10.06
C ASN A 37 4.79 -9.06 -10.78
N LEU A 38 4.35 -8.08 -10.00
CA LEU A 38 3.86 -6.79 -10.51
C LEU A 38 4.89 -5.70 -10.24
N LEU A 39 5.30 -4.94 -11.26
CA LEU A 39 6.24 -3.84 -11.14
C LEU A 39 5.56 -2.51 -11.46
N VAL A 40 6.03 -1.44 -10.80
CA VAL A 40 5.62 -0.05 -11.07
C VAL A 40 6.90 0.74 -11.39
N PRO A 41 7.15 1.11 -12.66
CA PRO A 41 8.43 1.67 -13.08
C PRO A 41 8.75 3.07 -12.54
N SER A 42 7.75 3.95 -12.35
CA SER A 42 7.94 5.29 -11.79
C SER A 42 6.62 5.93 -11.36
N LEU A 43 6.69 6.78 -10.32
CA LEU A 43 5.58 7.65 -9.89
C LEU A 43 5.76 9.11 -10.34
N SER A 44 6.85 9.42 -11.02
CA SER A 44 7.21 10.80 -11.37
C SER A 44 6.23 11.47 -12.34
N GLU A 45 5.31 10.71 -12.94
CA GLU A 45 4.34 11.17 -13.95
C GLU A 45 2.88 11.03 -13.51
N LEU A 46 2.63 10.74 -12.23
CA LEU A 46 1.27 10.62 -11.69
C LEU A 46 0.61 12.00 -11.54
N ASP A 47 -0.08 12.45 -12.57
CA ASP A 47 -1.05 13.55 -12.50
C ASP A 47 -2.39 12.98 -12.00
N VAL A 48 -2.46 12.68 -10.69
CA VAL A 48 -3.72 12.26 -10.07
C VAL A 48 -4.59 13.50 -9.93
N GLU A 49 -5.61 13.64 -10.77
CA GLU A 49 -6.74 14.54 -10.50
C GLU A 49 -7.48 14.05 -9.25
N ILE A 50 -6.99 14.46 -8.08
CA ILE A 50 -7.66 14.24 -6.79
C ILE A 50 -8.79 15.29 -6.71
N PRO A 51 -10.04 14.91 -6.40
CA PRO A 51 -11.10 15.89 -6.13
C PRO A 51 -10.64 16.83 -5.02
N GLU A 52 -10.57 18.13 -5.31
CA GLU A 52 -9.98 19.20 -4.48
C GLU A 52 -10.57 19.37 -3.06
N GLN A 53 -11.54 18.56 -2.64
CA GLN A 53 -12.31 18.82 -1.41
C GLN A 53 -11.66 18.35 -0.09
N ALA A 54 -10.36 18.04 -0.08
CA ALA A 54 -9.65 17.73 1.16
C ALA A 54 -8.32 18.49 1.32
N PHE A 55 -8.15 19.61 0.61
CA PHE A 55 -6.92 20.41 0.66
C PHE A 55 -7.13 21.67 1.50
N ASN A 56 -6.44 21.74 2.63
CA ASN A 56 -5.87 23.01 3.08
C ASN A 56 -4.36 22.90 2.94
N SER A 57 -3.85 23.80 2.11
CA SER A 57 -2.48 23.92 1.66
C SER A 57 -1.65 24.59 2.75
N ASP A 58 -0.67 23.86 3.27
CA ASP A 58 0.59 24.46 3.69
C ASP A 58 1.70 23.51 3.24
N LEU A 59 2.47 23.96 2.26
CA LEU A 59 3.59 23.27 1.65
C LEU A 59 4.67 22.96 2.70
N ILE A 60 4.59 21.75 3.24
CA ILE A 60 5.76 20.94 3.53
C ILE A 60 5.58 19.72 2.63
N THR A 61 6.53 19.45 1.74
CA THR A 61 6.64 18.16 1.06
C THR A 61 6.91 17.09 2.12
N THR A 62 5.87 16.67 2.83
CA THR A 62 5.90 15.53 3.74
C THR A 62 5.68 14.30 2.89
N PHE A 63 6.72 13.50 2.67
CA PHE A 63 6.54 12.06 2.49
C PHE A 63 5.67 11.59 3.67
N GLY A 64 4.37 11.42 3.42
CA GLY A 64 3.34 11.55 4.45
C GLY A 64 2.33 10.42 4.44
N VAL A 65 1.39 10.47 5.39
CA VAL A 65 0.28 9.51 5.46
C VAL A 65 -0.54 9.49 4.15
N THR A 66 -0.60 10.62 3.43
CA THR A 66 -1.28 10.77 2.14
C THR A 66 -0.57 10.00 1.02
N ASP A 67 0.74 10.18 0.86
CA ASP A 67 1.52 9.44 -0.14
C ASP A 67 1.52 7.95 0.16
N CYS A 68 1.54 7.58 1.43
CA CYS A 68 1.40 6.19 1.85
C CYS A 68 0.02 5.62 1.49
N ILE A 69 -1.06 6.40 1.70
CA ILE A 69 -2.41 6.00 1.29
C ILE A 69 -2.40 5.74 -0.21
N ILE A 70 -1.93 6.69 -1.02
CA ILE A 70 -1.81 6.57 -2.48
C ILE A 70 -1.00 5.32 -2.84
N ALA A 71 0.20 5.17 -2.27
CA ALA A 71 1.07 4.04 -2.53
C ALA A 71 0.40 2.70 -2.23
N VAL A 72 -0.22 2.55 -1.06
CA VAL A 72 -0.90 1.31 -0.67
C VAL A 72 -2.14 1.05 -1.53
N GLY A 73 -2.92 2.10 -1.81
CA GLY A 73 -4.13 1.98 -2.64
C GLY A 73 -3.83 1.57 -4.06
N LEU A 74 -2.79 2.15 -4.64
CA LEU A 74 -2.34 1.84 -5.99
C LEU A 74 -1.42 0.60 -6.04
N MET A 75 -1.18 -0.05 -4.89
CA MET A 75 -0.22 -1.16 -4.76
C MET A 75 1.15 -0.81 -5.34
N ILE A 76 1.57 0.43 -5.15
CA ILE A 76 2.87 0.92 -5.59
C ILE A 76 3.96 0.20 -4.82
N GLY A 77 4.96 -0.26 -5.56
CA GLY A 77 6.07 -0.99 -4.99
C GLY A 77 5.78 -2.47 -4.72
N THR A 78 4.75 -3.07 -5.32
CA THR A 78 4.56 -4.55 -5.34
C THR A 78 5.62 -5.32 -6.12
N VAL A 79 6.77 -4.70 -6.44
CA VAL A 79 7.88 -5.37 -7.12
C VAL A 79 8.30 -6.59 -6.29
N GLY A 80 8.08 -7.78 -6.86
CA GLY A 80 8.32 -9.05 -6.17
C GLY A 80 7.23 -9.50 -5.18
N PHE A 81 6.08 -8.82 -5.13
CA PHE A 81 4.93 -9.26 -4.33
C PHE A 81 4.13 -10.33 -5.09
N PRO A 82 3.95 -11.54 -4.53
CA PRO A 82 3.27 -12.61 -5.23
C PRO A 82 1.82 -12.27 -5.54
N LEU A 83 1.40 -12.46 -6.79
CA LEU A 83 0.01 -12.29 -7.22
C LEU A 83 -0.98 -13.07 -6.34
N SER A 84 -0.61 -14.29 -5.96
CA SER A 84 -1.38 -15.17 -5.07
C SER A 84 -1.63 -14.60 -3.66
N LYS A 85 -0.92 -13.55 -3.26
CA LYS A 85 -1.08 -12.86 -1.97
C LYS A 85 -1.90 -11.58 -2.06
N ILE A 86 -2.22 -11.08 -3.26
CA ILE A 86 -2.96 -9.81 -3.44
C ILE A 86 -4.36 -9.88 -2.82
N THR A 87 -5.10 -10.97 -3.02
CA THR A 87 -6.43 -11.11 -2.39
C THR A 87 -6.37 -11.29 -0.89
N LYS A 88 -5.29 -11.87 -0.37
CA LYS A 88 -5.04 -11.98 1.08
C LYS A 88 -4.69 -10.62 1.69
N LEU A 89 -3.89 -9.82 0.98
CA LEU A 89 -3.60 -8.44 1.34
C LEU A 89 -4.87 -7.60 1.34
N LYS A 90 -5.70 -7.69 0.30
CA LYS A 90 -7.00 -7.03 0.23
C LYS A 90 -7.85 -7.39 1.45
N LYS A 91 -8.01 -8.67 1.76
CA LYS A 91 -8.76 -9.13 2.94
C LYS A 91 -8.21 -8.57 4.24
N ALA A 92 -6.87 -8.49 4.39
CA ALA A 92 -6.25 -7.88 5.56
C ALA A 92 -6.62 -6.40 5.70
N ILE A 93 -6.53 -5.64 4.60
CA ILE A 93 -6.86 -4.21 4.57
C ILE A 93 -8.36 -3.99 4.82
N ASP A 94 -9.23 -4.79 4.21
CA ASP A 94 -10.68 -4.74 4.43
C ASP A 94 -11.01 -5.02 5.91
N PHE A 95 -10.38 -6.03 6.52
CA PHE A 95 -10.54 -6.36 7.94
C PHE A 95 -10.14 -5.20 8.86
N LEU A 96 -9.09 -4.46 8.49
CA LEU A 96 -8.63 -3.27 9.22
C LEU A 96 -9.45 -2.01 8.90
N GLY A 97 -10.48 -2.13 8.04
CA GLY A 97 -11.44 -1.08 7.74
C GLY A 97 -11.05 -0.20 6.54
N GLY A 98 -10.30 -0.76 5.60
CA GLY A 98 -9.88 -0.11 4.36
C GLY A 98 -8.50 0.53 4.43
N VAL A 99 -7.99 0.99 3.28
CA VAL A 99 -6.64 1.53 3.12
C VAL A 99 -6.44 2.75 4.01
N ASN A 100 -7.39 3.68 4.00
CA ASN A 100 -7.31 4.90 4.80
C ASN A 100 -7.16 4.60 6.29
N LYS A 101 -7.99 3.69 6.84
CA LYS A 101 -7.91 3.34 8.28
C LYS A 101 -6.64 2.56 8.59
N THR A 102 -6.25 1.64 7.72
CA THR A 102 -5.04 0.84 7.84
C THR A 102 -3.80 1.73 7.90
N VAL A 103 -3.62 2.60 6.90
CA VAL A 103 -2.45 3.47 6.81
C VAL A 103 -2.42 4.49 7.95
N ASN A 104 -3.55 5.11 8.29
CA ASN A 104 -3.61 6.01 9.45
C ASN A 104 -3.24 5.31 10.76
N ARG A 105 -3.66 4.05 10.95
CA ARG A 105 -3.30 3.26 12.12
C ARG A 105 -1.80 3.00 12.18
N ILE A 106 -1.20 2.55 11.08
CA ILE A 106 0.25 2.33 10.98
C ILE A 106 0.99 3.64 11.24
N TYR A 107 0.60 4.73 10.59
CA TYR A 107 1.28 6.01 10.70
C TYR A 107 1.21 6.61 12.12
N LYS A 108 0.07 6.47 12.81
CA LYS A 108 -0.06 6.86 14.23
C LYS A 108 0.90 6.06 15.12
N SER A 109 0.97 4.74 14.92
CA SER A 109 1.90 3.89 15.66
C SER A 109 3.37 4.20 15.31
N TYR A 110 3.67 4.46 14.04
CA TYR A 110 5.00 4.90 13.57
C TYR A 110 5.44 6.17 14.30
N LYS A 111 4.60 7.21 14.33
CA LYS A 111 4.90 8.46 15.06
C LYS A 111 5.12 8.22 16.56
N LYS A 112 4.36 7.32 17.19
CA LYS A 112 4.57 6.91 18.57
C LYS A 112 5.95 6.27 18.76
N TYR A 113 6.34 5.31 17.93
CA TYR A 113 7.69 4.70 18.02
C TYR A 113 8.81 5.68 17.68
N LYS A 114 8.61 6.60 16.73
CA LYS A 114 9.54 7.69 16.45
C LYS A 114 9.74 8.60 17.66
N SER A 115 8.68 8.90 18.42
CA SER A 115 8.78 9.68 19.66
C SER A 115 9.60 8.97 20.76
N TRP A 116 9.78 7.66 20.65
CA TRP A 116 10.63 6.85 21.53
C TRP A 116 12.06 6.69 20.99
N ASN A 117 12.48 7.55 20.06
CA ASN A 117 13.81 7.57 19.44
C ASN A 117 14.15 6.30 18.63
N TYR A 118 13.15 5.56 18.14
CA TYR A 118 13.42 4.43 17.25
C TYR A 118 13.96 4.93 15.90
N ARG A 119 14.88 4.15 15.30
CA ARG A 119 15.29 4.36 13.90
C ARG A 119 14.08 4.19 13.00
N THR A 120 14.03 4.91 11.89
CA THR A 120 12.86 4.92 10.98
C THR A 120 12.40 3.53 10.57
N LYS A 121 13.33 2.64 10.17
CA LYS A 121 13.02 1.25 9.81
C LYS A 121 12.46 0.43 10.97
N ASP A 122 12.99 0.63 12.19
CA ASP A 122 12.56 -0.11 13.38
C ASP A 122 11.19 0.38 13.86
N ALA A 123 10.96 1.70 13.82
CA ALA A 123 9.67 2.32 14.12
C ALA A 123 8.59 1.85 13.15
N TRP A 124 8.89 1.79 11.85
CA TRP A 124 7.98 1.30 10.83
C TRP A 124 7.63 -0.18 11.04
N LYS A 125 8.65 -1.03 11.20
CA LYS A 125 8.46 -2.47 11.44
C LYS A 125 7.61 -2.70 12.70
N ALA A 126 7.88 -1.98 13.78
CA ALA A 126 7.09 -2.07 15.01
C ALA A 126 5.63 -1.63 14.79
N ALA A 127 5.41 -0.55 14.04
CA ALA A 127 4.08 -0.03 13.73
C ALA A 127 3.24 -0.94 12.85
N VAL A 128 3.85 -1.54 11.82
CA VAL A 128 3.21 -2.54 10.96
C VAL A 128 2.81 -3.76 11.78
N ASN A 129 3.73 -4.28 12.61
CA ASN A 129 3.44 -5.41 13.49
C ASN A 129 2.34 -5.12 14.51
N GLU A 130 2.32 -3.92 15.12
CA GLU A 130 1.24 -3.51 16.03
C GLU A 130 -0.11 -3.41 15.32
N SER A 131 -0.11 -2.92 14.07
CA SER A 131 -1.32 -2.74 13.27
C SER A 131 -1.88 -4.07 12.75
N ALA A 132 -1.02 -5.06 12.53
CA ALA A 132 -1.38 -6.39 12.05
C ALA A 132 -1.93 -7.33 13.14
N LYS A 133 -1.88 -6.93 14.42
CA LYS A 133 -2.37 -7.75 15.54
C LYS A 133 -3.84 -8.10 15.35
N GLY A 134 -4.14 -9.39 15.43
CA GLY A 134 -5.49 -9.94 15.31
C GLY A 134 -5.89 -10.37 13.89
N LEU A 135 -5.02 -10.16 12.89
CA LEU A 135 -5.24 -10.70 11.55
C LEU A 135 -5.13 -12.24 11.55
N PRO A 136 -6.01 -12.95 10.83
CA PRO A 136 -5.83 -14.37 10.54
C PRO A 136 -4.48 -14.65 9.89
N GLN A 137 -3.85 -15.78 10.22
CA GLN A 137 -2.46 -16.09 9.83
C GLN A 137 -2.18 -15.97 8.32
N ASP A 138 -3.14 -16.38 7.49
CA ASP A 138 -3.01 -16.33 6.03
C ASP A 138 -3.02 -14.89 5.49
N THR A 139 -3.83 -14.01 6.06
CA THR A 139 -3.87 -12.57 5.74
C THR A 139 -2.74 -11.78 6.39
N LEU A 140 -2.32 -12.17 7.60
CA LEU A 140 -1.19 -11.60 8.35
C LEU A 140 0.09 -11.67 7.52
N ASN A 141 0.43 -12.84 6.97
CA ASN A 141 1.65 -13.00 6.21
C ASN A 141 1.67 -12.10 4.97
N ALA A 142 0.57 -12.05 4.21
CA ALA A 142 0.47 -11.18 3.04
C ALA A 142 0.59 -9.69 3.41
N PHE A 143 -0.02 -9.28 4.52
CA PHE A 143 0.08 -7.93 5.05
C PHE A 143 1.51 -7.55 5.42
N LEU A 144 2.19 -8.39 6.21
CA LEU A 144 3.57 -8.16 6.62
C LEU A 144 4.53 -8.14 5.43
N ASP A 145 4.35 -9.05 4.48
CA ASP A 145 5.19 -9.11 3.28
C ASP A 145 5.07 -7.80 2.49
N PHE A 146 3.84 -7.32 2.26
CA PHE A 146 3.59 -6.10 1.49
C PHE A 146 4.16 -4.85 2.18
N PHE A 147 3.79 -4.61 3.44
CA PHE A 147 4.19 -3.39 4.15
C PHE A 147 5.69 -3.34 4.52
N ASN A 148 6.43 -4.45 4.38
CA ASN A 148 7.88 -4.48 4.56
C ASN A 148 8.67 -4.39 3.24
N ILE A 149 8.00 -4.24 2.08
CA ILE A 149 8.70 -3.97 0.81
C ILE A 149 9.34 -2.58 0.88
N SER A 150 10.63 -2.49 0.53
CA SER A 150 11.41 -1.24 0.61
C SER A 150 10.71 -0.05 -0.03
N ASN A 151 10.07 -0.23 -1.19
CA ASN A 151 9.34 0.85 -1.87
C ASN A 151 8.11 1.31 -1.07
N VAL A 152 7.37 0.39 -0.44
CA VAL A 152 6.24 0.75 0.43
C VAL A 152 6.76 1.51 1.65
N VAL A 153 7.85 1.04 2.28
CA VAL A 153 8.48 1.76 3.40
C VAL A 153 8.86 3.18 3.00
N ASN A 154 9.57 3.35 1.88
CA ASN A 154 10.06 4.65 1.41
C ASN A 154 8.92 5.64 1.10
N ASN A 155 7.78 5.17 0.61
CA ASN A 155 6.61 6.03 0.34
C ASN A 155 5.81 6.34 1.62
N CYS A 156 6.07 5.64 2.73
CA CYS A 156 5.27 5.73 3.94
C CYS A 156 5.97 6.33 5.17
N THR A 157 7.27 6.59 5.12
CA THR A 157 8.09 7.02 6.27
C THR A 157 8.97 8.22 5.99
#